data_AF-A0AAU7X664-F1
#
_entry.id   AF-A0AAU7X664-F1
#
_cell.length_a   1.000
_cell.length_b   1.000
_cell.length_c   1.000
_cell.angle_alpha   90.00
_cell.angle_beta   90.00
_cell.angle_gamma   90.00
#
_symmetry.space_group_name_H-M   'P 1'
#
loop_
_entity.id
_entity.type
_entity.pdbx_description
1 polymer ?
#
loop_
_entity_poly.entity_id
_entity_poly.type
_entity_poly.pdbx_seq_one_letter_code
_entity_poly.pdbx_strand_id
1 'polypeptide(L)'
;MAPPPVPQRRLRHDFDVHFPLDRNGRQQQSAGAERAGPSGLPDLSAVFHGLRARRGRARRIVARGVAHYDRHRILPRLVPATPDMLGDRSAENGARIVATLERALRAERARGRAGHWTYSLDRHIGLTQALAAEKAALRSQSGRRSPGNNDASQRIGGAKSRKPGAR
;
A
#
# COMPACT_ATOMS: atom_id res chain seq x y z
N MET A 1 -11.33 -44.30 -38.65
CA MET A 1 -10.35 -44.57 -37.58
C MET A 1 -10.40 -43.41 -36.60
N ALA A 2 -11.04 -43.58 -35.44
CA ALA A 2 -11.25 -42.52 -34.44
C ALA A 2 -10.25 -42.69 -33.28
N PRO A 3 -9.72 -41.60 -32.68
CA PRO A 3 -8.77 -41.72 -31.56
C PRO A 3 -9.47 -42.18 -30.26
N PRO A 4 -8.75 -42.92 -29.39
CA PRO A 4 -9.30 -43.43 -28.13
C PRO A 4 -9.51 -42.31 -27.08
N PRO A 5 -10.46 -42.48 -26.14
CA PRO A 5 -10.76 -41.47 -25.13
C PRO A 5 -9.64 -41.32 -24.09
N VAL A 6 -9.34 -40.07 -23.76
CA VAL A 6 -8.34 -39.67 -22.75
C VAL A 6 -8.87 -39.95 -21.34
N PRO A 7 -8.12 -40.61 -20.44
CA PRO A 7 -8.57 -40.84 -19.07
C PRO A 7 -8.51 -39.55 -18.23
N GLN A 8 -9.62 -39.21 -17.59
CA GLN A 8 -9.73 -38.14 -16.60
C GLN A 8 -8.83 -38.45 -15.39
N ARG A 9 -7.82 -37.62 -15.18
CA ARG A 9 -6.87 -37.68 -14.08
C ARG A 9 -7.58 -37.26 -12.78
N ARG A 10 -8.09 -38.23 -12.02
CA ARG A 10 -8.57 -38.01 -10.64
C ARG A 10 -7.45 -37.40 -9.81
N LEU A 11 -7.74 -36.25 -9.22
CA LEU A 11 -6.93 -35.64 -8.17
C LEU A 11 -6.86 -36.62 -6.99
N ARG A 12 -5.68 -37.20 -6.75
CA ARG A 12 -5.28 -37.58 -5.39
C ARG A 12 -4.93 -36.30 -4.65
N HIS A 13 -5.23 -36.24 -3.35
CA HIS A 13 -4.28 -35.95 -2.27
C HIS A 13 -5.06 -35.95 -0.95
N ASP A 14 -5.20 -37.15 -0.38
CA ASP A 14 -5.20 -37.30 1.07
C ASP A 14 -3.87 -36.70 1.58
N PHE A 15 -3.96 -35.72 2.46
CA PHE A 15 -2.83 -35.28 3.27
C PHE A 15 -3.26 -35.32 4.73
N ASP A 16 -3.11 -36.52 5.31
CA ASP A 16 -2.90 -36.71 6.74
C ASP A 16 -1.70 -35.88 7.18
N VAL A 17 -1.92 -34.91 8.06
CA VAL A 17 -0.84 -34.23 8.79
C VAL A 17 -0.83 -34.77 10.21
N HIS A 18 -0.19 -35.92 10.36
CA HIS A 18 0.24 -36.47 11.65
C HIS A 18 1.49 -35.71 12.11
N PHE A 19 1.39 -34.88 13.15
CA PHE A 19 2.56 -34.26 13.79
C PHE A 19 3.12 -35.18 14.90
N PRO A 20 4.43 -35.51 14.90
CA PRO A 20 5.02 -36.37 15.93
C PRO A 20 5.42 -35.60 17.22
N LEU A 21 5.15 -36.26 18.34
CA LEU A 21 5.59 -36.15 19.75
C LEU A 21 6.72 -35.16 20.11
N ASP A 22 6.60 -34.52 21.29
CA ASP A 22 7.75 -33.93 22.00
C ASP A 22 8.39 -34.94 22.97
N ARG A 23 9.72 -34.96 22.99
CA ARG A 23 10.63 -35.93 23.64
C ARG A 23 11.27 -35.37 24.92
N ASN A 24 10.95 -34.16 25.34
CA ASN A 24 11.63 -33.52 26.48
C ASN A 24 10.74 -33.46 27.72
N GLY A 25 10.81 -34.51 28.54
CA GLY A 25 10.29 -34.53 29.91
C GLY A 25 10.99 -33.53 30.83
N ARG A 26 10.79 -32.23 30.62
CA ARG A 26 11.17 -31.17 31.55
C ARG A 26 9.93 -30.42 32.01
N GLN A 27 9.66 -30.52 33.31
CA GLN A 27 8.83 -29.55 34.01
C GLN A 27 9.39 -28.15 33.75
N GLN A 28 8.62 -27.29 33.08
CA GLN A 28 8.76 -25.86 33.30
C GLN A 28 7.88 -25.52 34.49
N GLN A 29 8.55 -25.25 35.60
CA GLN A 29 8.00 -24.68 36.81
C GLN A 29 7.32 -23.35 36.45
N SER A 30 5.99 -23.33 36.51
CA SER A 30 5.18 -22.12 36.50
C SER A 30 5.38 -21.41 37.84
N ALA A 31 6.40 -20.56 37.91
CA ALA A 31 6.52 -19.55 38.95
C ALA A 31 5.34 -18.56 38.80
N GLY A 32 4.44 -18.61 39.77
CA GLY A 32 3.29 -17.72 39.84
C GLY A 32 3.69 -16.25 39.93
N ALA A 33 2.90 -15.42 39.27
CA ALA A 33 2.60 -14.06 39.69
C ALA A 33 1.25 -13.66 39.09
N GLU A 34 0.20 -14.38 39.48
CA GLU A 34 -1.15 -13.84 39.46
C GLU A 34 -1.18 -12.62 40.37
N ARG A 35 -1.04 -11.42 39.79
CA ARG A 35 -1.56 -10.19 40.42
C ARG A 35 -2.95 -9.96 39.87
N ALA A 36 -3.91 -10.68 40.44
CA ALA A 36 -5.32 -10.37 40.30
C ALA A 36 -5.57 -8.99 40.95
N GLY A 37 -5.89 -7.97 40.14
CA GLY A 37 -6.56 -6.78 40.64
C GLY A 37 -8.00 -7.12 41.06
N PRO A 38 -8.67 -6.30 41.88
CA PRO A 38 -9.96 -6.63 42.53
C PRO A 38 -11.19 -6.71 41.60
N SER A 39 -10.99 -6.87 40.29
CA SER A 39 -12.05 -7.09 39.31
C SER A 39 -11.39 -7.79 38.14
N GLY A 40 -11.81 -9.01 37.77
CA GLY A 40 -11.22 -9.84 36.70
C GLY A 40 -11.29 -9.25 35.28
N LEU A 41 -11.34 -7.93 35.13
CA LEU A 41 -11.23 -7.20 33.88
C LEU A 41 -9.74 -6.95 33.58
N PRO A 42 -9.32 -7.11 32.32
CA PRO A 42 -7.94 -6.80 31.92
C PRO A 42 -7.61 -5.33 32.20
N ASP A 43 -6.37 -5.05 32.59
CA ASP A 43 -5.85 -3.68 32.64
C ASP A 43 -5.89 -3.07 31.23
N LEU A 44 -6.95 -2.30 30.97
CA LEU A 44 -7.18 -1.65 29.68
C LEU A 44 -6.02 -0.72 29.32
N SER A 45 -5.33 -0.13 30.29
CA SER A 45 -4.16 0.72 30.05
C SER A 45 -3.04 -0.07 29.38
N ALA A 46 -2.66 -1.23 29.94
CA ALA A 46 -1.67 -2.11 29.34
C ALA A 46 -2.05 -2.55 27.91
N VAL A 47 -3.33 -2.83 27.66
CA VAL A 47 -3.85 -3.17 26.32
C VAL A 47 -3.66 -1.99 25.35
N PHE A 48 -4.03 -0.78 25.74
CA PHE A 48 -3.89 0.42 24.91
C PHE A 48 -2.42 0.77 24.63
N HIS A 49 -1.53 0.65 25.62
CA HIS A 49 -0.10 0.86 25.44
C HIS A 49 0.50 -0.15 24.44
N GLY A 50 0.12 -1.42 24.54
CA GLY A 50 0.50 -2.45 23.57
C GLY A 50 0.05 -2.12 22.15
N LEU A 51 -1.22 -1.69 21.97
CA LEU A 51 -1.75 -1.29 20.66
C LEU A 51 -1.03 -0.05 20.10
N ARG A 52 -0.75 0.95 20.94
CA ARG A 52 -0.01 2.16 20.54
C ARG A 52 1.41 1.82 20.09
N ALA A 53 2.13 1.00 20.85
CA ALA A 53 3.49 0.55 20.50
C ALA A 53 3.50 -0.23 19.18
N ARG A 54 2.52 -1.12 18.97
CA ARG A 54 2.34 -1.85 17.70
C ARG A 54 2.10 -0.91 16.52
N ARG A 55 1.20 0.07 16.67
CA ARG A 55 0.96 1.11 15.66
C ARG A 55 2.21 1.93 15.37
N GLY A 56 2.98 2.28 16.39
CA GLY A 56 4.25 2.99 16.25
C GLY A 56 5.29 2.20 15.46
N ARG A 57 5.40 0.88 15.71
CA ARG A 57 6.25 -0.01 14.90
C ARG A 57 5.78 -0.10 13.44
N ALA A 58 4.48 -0.32 13.21
CA ALA A 58 3.93 -0.40 11.85
C ALA A 58 4.18 0.90 11.05
N ARG A 59 3.99 2.06 11.68
CA ARG A 59 4.30 3.37 11.07
C ARG A 59 5.77 3.49 10.68
N ARG A 60 6.70 3.05 11.53
CA ARG A 60 8.14 3.06 11.23
C ARG A 60 8.51 2.16 10.05
N ILE A 61 7.91 0.96 9.97
CA ILE A 61 8.11 0.04 8.84
C ILE A 61 7.62 0.67 7.54
N VAL A 62 6.45 1.30 7.55
CA VAL A 62 5.93 2.01 6.38
C VAL A 62 6.83 3.18 6.00
N ALA A 63 7.22 4.03 6.96
CA ALA A 63 8.09 5.17 6.71
C ALA A 63 9.44 4.78 6.11
N ARG A 64 10.07 3.71 6.61
CA ARG A 64 11.31 3.17 6.06
C ARG A 64 11.12 2.70 4.61
N GLY A 65 10.04 1.97 4.33
CA GLY A 65 9.76 1.53 2.96
C GLY A 65 9.46 2.67 2.00
N VAL A 66 8.79 3.74 2.47
CA VAL A 66 8.59 4.98 1.69
C VAL A 66 9.93 5.61 1.33
N ALA A 67 10.87 5.70 2.27
CA ALA A 67 12.19 6.29 2.02
C ALA A 67 13.04 5.51 1.00
N HIS A 68 12.82 4.20 0.89
CA HIS A 68 13.52 3.32 -0.06
C HIS A 68 12.68 2.97 -1.29
N TYR A 69 11.56 3.66 -1.52
CA TYR A 69 10.68 3.34 -2.63
C TYR A 69 11.33 3.71 -3.97
N ASP A 70 11.59 2.69 -4.78
CA ASP A 70 11.96 2.83 -6.19
C ASP A 70 10.82 2.29 -7.06
N ARG A 71 10.24 3.18 -7.87
CA ARG A 71 9.11 2.89 -8.76
C ARG A 71 9.40 1.74 -9.71
N HIS A 72 10.56 1.72 -10.37
CA HIS A 72 10.89 0.69 -11.36
C HIS A 72 11.03 -0.70 -10.74
N ARG A 73 11.51 -0.75 -9.49
CA ARG A 73 11.73 -2.01 -8.78
C ARG A 73 10.48 -2.53 -8.09
N ILE A 74 9.67 -1.64 -7.51
CA ILE A 74 8.59 -2.04 -6.59
C ILE A 74 7.24 -2.10 -7.31
N LEU A 75 6.92 -1.11 -8.16
CA LEU A 75 5.59 -0.99 -8.75
C LEU A 75 5.16 -2.23 -9.57
N PRO A 76 6.02 -2.83 -10.42
CA PRO A 76 5.65 -4.03 -11.19
C PRO A 76 5.33 -5.26 -10.33
N ARG A 77 5.81 -5.31 -9.09
CA ARG A 77 5.52 -6.42 -8.15
C ARG A 77 4.17 -6.26 -7.46
N LEU A 78 3.61 -5.07 -7.45
CA LEU A 78 2.39 -4.75 -6.69
C LEU A 78 1.17 -4.65 -7.58
N VAL A 79 1.32 -4.08 -8.78
CA VAL A 79 0.24 -3.81 -9.73
C VAL A 79 0.72 -4.08 -11.16
N PRO A 80 -0.19 -4.30 -12.12
CA PRO A 80 0.16 -4.38 -13.54
C PRO A 80 0.67 -3.01 -14.02
N ALA A 81 1.97 -2.80 -13.94
CA ALA A 81 2.62 -1.55 -14.34
C ALA A 81 2.95 -1.57 -15.83
N THR A 82 2.58 -0.50 -16.55
CA THR A 82 2.98 -0.30 -17.95
C THR A 82 4.30 0.48 -18.03
N PRO A 83 5.04 0.42 -19.16
CA PRO A 83 6.25 1.22 -19.34
C PRO A 83 6.04 2.72 -19.10
N ASP A 84 4.92 3.27 -19.55
CA ASP A 84 4.57 4.69 -19.35
C ASP A 84 4.44 5.05 -17.87
N MET A 85 3.84 4.16 -17.07
CA MET A 85 3.75 4.36 -15.62
C MET A 85 5.14 4.44 -14.97
N LEU A 86 6.10 3.70 -15.49
CA LEU A 86 7.46 3.66 -14.95
C LEU A 86 8.29 4.86 -15.42
N GLY A 87 8.22 5.23 -16.70
CA GLY A 87 9.07 6.25 -17.32
C GLY A 87 8.62 7.69 -17.07
N ASP A 88 7.31 7.96 -17.01
CA ASP A 88 6.80 9.33 -16.91
C ASP A 88 6.77 9.85 -15.47
N ARG A 89 7.36 11.03 -15.22
CA ARG A 89 7.37 11.71 -13.92
C ARG A 89 6.33 12.84 -13.81
N SER A 90 5.46 12.99 -14.79
CA SER A 90 4.37 13.97 -14.77
C SER A 90 3.44 13.78 -13.57
N ALA A 91 2.81 14.88 -13.15
CA ALA A 91 1.81 14.86 -12.08
C ALA A 91 0.58 14.03 -12.48
N GLU A 92 0.24 14.00 -13.76
CA GLU A 92 -0.88 13.21 -14.29
C GLU A 92 -0.59 11.71 -14.15
N ASN A 93 0.59 11.26 -14.58
CA ASN A 93 0.98 9.85 -14.41
C ASN A 93 1.05 9.46 -12.94
N GLY A 94 1.60 10.33 -12.08
CA GLY A 94 1.59 10.11 -10.63
C GLY A 94 0.18 9.94 -10.05
N ALA A 95 -0.80 10.74 -10.51
CA ALA A 95 -2.19 10.61 -10.08
C ALA A 95 -2.82 9.28 -10.55
N ARG A 96 -2.51 8.84 -11.78
CA ARG A 96 -2.95 7.53 -12.32
C ARG A 96 -2.38 6.37 -11.49
N ILE A 97 -1.08 6.42 -11.15
CA ILE A 97 -0.43 5.42 -10.30
C ILE A 97 -1.11 5.36 -8.92
N VAL A 98 -1.35 6.51 -8.29
CA VAL A 98 -2.03 6.60 -6.99
C VAL A 98 -3.42 5.95 -7.05
N ALA A 99 -4.22 6.25 -8.06
CA ALA A 99 -5.55 5.66 -8.21
C ALA A 99 -5.50 4.13 -8.36
N THR A 100 -4.52 3.62 -9.12
CA THR A 100 -4.30 2.18 -9.28
C THR A 100 -3.89 1.51 -7.96
N LEU A 101 -2.97 2.12 -7.21
CA LEU A 101 -2.55 1.62 -5.90
C LEU A 101 -3.70 1.61 -4.88
N GLU A 102 -4.55 2.64 -4.87
CA GLU A 102 -5.73 2.70 -3.99
C GLU A 102 -6.75 1.61 -4.30
N ARG A 103 -7.00 1.32 -5.59
CA ARG A 103 -7.86 0.19 -6.00
C ARG A 103 -7.27 -1.14 -5.55
N ALA A 104 -5.98 -1.36 -5.79
CA ALA A 104 -5.29 -2.58 -5.39
C ALA A 104 -5.30 -2.78 -3.86
N LEU A 105 -5.10 -1.72 -3.08
CA LEU A 105 -5.12 -1.78 -1.62
C LEU A 105 -6.53 -2.03 -1.06
N ARG A 106 -7.56 -1.46 -1.68
CA ARG A 106 -8.96 -1.76 -1.32
C ARG A 106 -9.30 -3.23 -1.57
N ALA A 107 -8.89 -3.78 -2.71
CA ALA A 107 -9.07 -5.20 -3.01
C ALA A 107 -8.32 -6.08 -2.00
N GLU A 108 -7.08 -5.75 -1.66
CA GLU A 108 -6.28 -6.49 -0.67
C GLU A 108 -6.94 -6.47 0.72
N ARG A 109 -7.47 -5.31 1.15
CA ARG A 109 -8.22 -5.20 2.41
C ARG A 109 -9.50 -6.02 2.40
N ALA A 110 -10.21 -6.07 1.28
CA ALA A 110 -11.41 -6.88 1.16
C ALA A 110 -11.08 -8.38 1.34
N ARG A 111 -10.02 -8.88 0.69
CA ARG A 111 -9.53 -10.25 0.85
C ARG A 111 -9.15 -10.56 2.30
N GLY A 112 -8.38 -9.67 2.94
CA GLY A 112 -7.97 -9.85 4.33
C GLY A 112 -9.17 -9.92 5.29
N ARG A 113 -10.20 -9.10 5.09
CA ARG A 113 -11.44 -9.16 5.89
C ARG A 113 -12.26 -10.43 5.64
N ALA A 114 -12.20 -10.97 4.43
CA ALA A 114 -12.89 -12.21 4.07
C ALA A 114 -12.10 -13.47 4.48
N GLY A 115 -10.91 -13.34 5.08
CA GLY A 115 -10.03 -14.48 5.36
C GLY A 115 -9.58 -15.21 4.10
N HIS A 116 -9.58 -14.53 2.95
CA HIS A 116 -9.30 -15.15 1.67
C HIS A 116 -7.83 -15.56 1.58
N TRP A 117 -7.56 -16.78 1.11
CA TRP A 117 -6.22 -17.37 1.09
C TRP A 117 -5.19 -16.58 0.25
N THR A 118 -5.64 -15.84 -0.77
CA THR A 118 -4.77 -14.95 -1.57
C THR A 118 -4.39 -13.64 -0.88
N TYR A 119 -4.88 -13.39 0.34
CA TYR A 119 -4.43 -12.26 1.12
C TYR A 119 -2.94 -12.37 1.43
N SER A 120 -2.17 -11.32 1.16
CA SER A 120 -0.75 -11.26 1.49
C SER A 120 -0.44 -10.01 2.30
N LEU A 121 0.06 -10.21 3.52
CA LEU A 121 0.51 -9.12 4.39
C LEU A 121 1.66 -8.33 3.77
N ASP A 122 2.60 -9.03 3.12
CA ASP A 122 3.74 -8.40 2.44
C ASP A 122 3.27 -7.50 1.29
N ARG A 123 2.31 -8.00 0.49
CA ARG A 123 1.68 -7.21 -0.57
C ARG A 123 0.95 -6.00 0.00
N HIS A 124 0.24 -6.15 1.12
CA HIS A 124 -0.44 -5.05 1.80
C HIS A 124 0.53 -3.96 2.27
N ILE A 125 1.64 -4.35 2.89
CA ILE A 125 2.69 -3.44 3.35
C ILE A 125 3.31 -2.71 2.15
N GLY A 126 3.68 -3.44 1.09
CA GLY A 126 4.24 -2.86 -0.13
C GLY A 126 3.30 -1.85 -0.81
N LEU A 127 2.00 -2.18 -0.94
CA LEU A 127 0.99 -1.27 -1.47
C LEU A 127 0.85 0.01 -0.63
N THR A 128 0.91 -0.13 0.69
CA THR A 128 0.82 1.02 1.61
C THR A 128 2.03 1.93 1.49
N GLN A 129 3.23 1.35 1.40
CA GLN A 129 4.49 2.08 1.22
C GLN A 129 4.52 2.81 -0.13
N ALA A 130 4.23 2.11 -1.23
CA ALA A 130 4.21 2.71 -2.57
C ALA A 130 3.19 3.85 -2.68
N LEU A 131 1.98 3.66 -2.15
CA LEU A 131 0.93 4.68 -2.17
C LEU A 131 1.35 5.94 -1.40
N ALA A 132 1.96 5.77 -0.23
CA ALA A 132 2.44 6.89 0.57
C ALA A 132 3.58 7.65 -0.13
N ALA A 133 4.51 6.94 -0.77
CA ALA A 133 5.61 7.54 -1.53
C ALA A 133 5.10 8.35 -2.73
N GLU A 134 4.20 7.80 -3.54
CA GLU A 134 3.66 8.51 -4.72
C GLU A 134 2.83 9.74 -4.33
N LYS A 135 2.03 9.66 -3.24
CA LYS A 135 1.33 10.83 -2.70
C LYS A 135 2.28 11.92 -2.22
N ALA A 136 3.39 11.55 -1.58
CA ALA A 136 4.41 12.51 -1.16
C ALA A 136 5.10 13.17 -2.35
N ALA A 137 5.39 12.41 -3.41
CA ALA A 137 5.95 12.93 -4.66
C ALA A 137 5.02 13.95 -5.33
N LEU A 138 3.72 13.64 -5.45
CA LEU A 138 2.73 14.57 -6.02
C LEU A 138 2.63 15.89 -5.23
N ARG A 139 2.58 15.82 -3.90
CA ARG A 139 2.58 17.02 -3.04
C ARG A 139 3.83 17.89 -3.23
N SER A 140 4.98 17.24 -3.43
CA SER A 140 6.25 17.93 -3.66
C SER A 140 6.29 18.61 -5.02
N GLN A 141 5.65 18.02 -6.04
CA GLN A 141 5.52 18.63 -7.36
C GLN A 141 4.54 19.81 -7.37
N SER A 142 3.41 19.70 -6.65
CA SER A 142 2.44 20.80 -6.55
C SER A 142 3.00 21.99 -5.78
N GLY A 143 3.80 21.76 -4.72
CA GLY A 143 4.45 22.83 -3.96
C GLY A 143 5.62 23.51 -4.69
N ARG A 144 6.24 22.83 -5.67
CA ARG A 144 7.27 23.42 -6.56
C ARG A 144 6.70 24.32 -7.64
N ARG A 145 5.42 24.17 -7.99
CA ARG A 145 4.72 25.10 -8.89
C ARG A 145 4.44 26.38 -8.10
N SER A 146 5.39 27.31 -8.15
CA SER A 146 5.22 28.68 -7.64
C SER A 146 3.88 29.26 -8.12
N PRO A 147 3.01 29.82 -7.26
CA PRO A 147 1.74 30.43 -7.68
C PRO A 147 1.88 31.77 -8.44
N GLY A 148 3.10 32.20 -8.76
CA GLY A 148 3.34 33.50 -9.40
C GLY A 148 4.30 33.38 -10.56
N ASN A 149 3.76 33.34 -11.79
CA ASN A 149 4.07 34.30 -12.85
C ASN A 149 3.42 33.88 -14.19
N ASN A 150 2.73 34.85 -14.81
CA ASN A 150 2.57 35.02 -16.26
C ASN A 150 1.46 34.28 -17.03
N ASP A 151 0.20 34.38 -16.60
CA ASP A 151 -0.95 34.19 -17.53
C ASP A 151 -1.67 35.51 -17.89
N ALA A 152 -1.10 36.65 -17.48
CA ALA A 152 -1.64 37.99 -17.78
C ALA A 152 -1.21 38.56 -19.15
N SER A 153 -0.34 37.86 -19.90
CA SER A 153 0.24 38.40 -21.14
C SER A 153 -0.55 38.08 -22.42
N GLN A 154 -1.65 37.32 -22.35
CA GLN A 154 -2.43 36.95 -23.55
C GLN A 154 -3.72 37.76 -23.78
N ARG A 155 -4.06 38.74 -22.94
CA ARG A 155 -5.41 39.34 -22.98
C ARG A 155 -5.51 40.86 -22.95
N ILE A 156 -4.48 41.65 -23.26
CA ILE A 156 -4.69 43.09 -23.51
C ILE A 156 -3.74 43.61 -24.60
N GLY A 157 -4.02 43.24 -25.85
CA GLY A 157 -3.42 43.82 -27.06
C GLY A 157 -4.48 44.25 -28.06
N GLY A 158 -5.61 44.77 -27.56
CA GLY A 158 -6.71 45.29 -28.35
C GLY A 158 -6.86 46.79 -28.16
N ALA A 159 -6.78 47.51 -29.28
CA ALA A 159 -7.27 48.87 -29.50
C ALA A 159 -6.52 50.03 -28.83
N LYS A 160 -5.68 50.72 -29.62
CA LYS A 160 -5.63 52.20 -29.65
C LYS A 160 -4.82 52.69 -30.86
N SER A 161 -5.46 52.77 -32.01
CA SER A 161 -5.06 53.68 -33.10
C SER A 161 -6.23 54.63 -33.37
N ARG A 162 -6.27 55.74 -32.64
CA ARG A 162 -7.09 56.89 -33.00
C ARG A 162 -6.28 58.18 -32.81
N LYS A 163 -6.37 59.00 -33.85
CA LYS A 163 -6.02 60.42 -34.02
C LYS A 163 -4.55 60.74 -34.35
N PRO A 164 -4.25 61.91 -34.97
CA PRO A 164 -5.12 63.06 -35.27
C PRO A 164 -5.06 63.55 -36.75
N GLY A 165 -5.93 64.50 -37.11
CA GLY A 165 -6.16 64.96 -38.49
C GLY A 165 -5.23 66.05 -39.03
N ALA A 166 -5.56 66.51 -40.23
CA ALA A 166 -5.15 67.78 -40.83
C ALA A 166 -6.18 68.07 -41.95
N ARG A 167 -7.02 69.10 -41.75
CA ARG A 167 -7.09 70.36 -42.52
C ARG A 167 -7.74 70.22 -43.89
#